data_AF-A0A2T7UQW2-F1
#
_entry.id   AF-A0A2T7UQW2-F1
#
_cell.length_a   1.000
_cell.length_b   1.000
_cell.length_c   1.000
_cell.angle_alpha   90.00
_cell.angle_beta   90.00
_cell.angle_gamma   90.00
#
_symmetry.space_group_name_H-M   'P 1'
#
loop_
_entity.id
_entity.type
_entity.pdbx_description
1 polymer ?
#
loop_
_entity_poly.entity_id
_entity_poly.type
_entity_poly.pdbx_seq_one_letter_code
_entity_poly.pdbx_strand_id
1 'polypeptide(L)' 'MANRPALITQAELKRTIAGALEAGVKVGRVEVDHRAGKVVIYSAGVEDTTDGNPCDRLLK' A
#
# COMPACT_ATOMS: atom_id res chain seq x y z
N MET A 1 -0.64 20.38 -20.41
CA MET A 1 0.07 19.08 -20.27
C MET A 1 -0.95 17.95 -20.12
N ALA A 2 -1.56 17.49 -21.22
CA ALA A 2 -2.68 16.55 -21.19
C ALA A 2 -2.33 15.09 -21.55
N ASN A 3 -1.09 14.83 -22.01
CA ASN A 3 -0.68 13.52 -22.57
C ASN A 3 0.54 12.89 -21.86
N ARG A 4 0.82 13.22 -20.60
CA ARG A 4 1.85 12.47 -19.87
C ARG A 4 1.27 11.10 -19.48
N PRO A 5 1.87 9.97 -19.89
CA PRO A 5 1.42 8.67 -19.44
C PRO A 5 1.50 8.58 -17.92
N ALA A 6 0.51 7.91 -17.31
CA ALA A 6 0.52 7.66 -15.88
C ALA A 6 1.76 6.84 -15.51
N LEU A 7 2.45 7.22 -14.43
CA LEU A 7 3.62 6.49 -13.92
C LEU A 7 3.27 5.08 -13.45
N ILE A 8 2.02 4.88 -13.04
CA ILE A 8 1.48 3.59 -12.64
C ILE A 8 0.19 3.38 -13.40
N THR A 9 0.15 2.31 -14.18
CA THR A 9 -1.03 1.92 -14.92
C THR A 9 -1.88 0.91 -14.14
N GLN A 10 -3.16 0.82 -14.49
CA GLN A 10 -4.05 -0.20 -13.92
C GLN A 10 -3.55 -1.62 -14.22
N ALA A 11 -2.98 -1.83 -15.41
CA ALA A 11 -2.48 -3.13 -15.83
C ALA A 11 -1.31 -3.60 -14.94
N GLU A 12 -0.39 -2.69 -14.62
CA GLU A 12 0.71 -2.98 -13.69
C GLU A 12 0.18 -3.26 -12.30
N LEU A 13 -0.71 -2.42 -11.76
CA LEU A 13 -1.27 -2.62 -10.43
C LEU A 13 -1.94 -4.00 -10.29
N LYS A 14 -2.71 -4.43 -11.30
CA LYS A 14 -3.33 -5.76 -11.32
C LYS A 14 -2.30 -6.88 -11.34
N ARG A 15 -1.25 -6.77 -12.15
CA ARG A 15 -0.18 -7.78 -12.21
C ARG A 15 0.57 -7.89 -10.88
N THR A 16 0.89 -6.77 -10.25
CA THR A 16 1.59 -6.75 -8.96
C THR A 16 0.75 -7.38 -7.85
N ILE A 17 -0.54 -7.04 -7.77
CA ILE A 17 -1.45 -7.63 -6.77
C ILE A 17 -1.63 -9.13 -7.02
N ALA A 18 -1.82 -9.55 -8.27
CA ALA A 18 -1.94 -10.96 -8.63
C ALA A 18 -0.68 -11.75 -8.22
N GLY A 19 0.52 -11.25 -8.53
CA GLY A 19 1.77 -11.90 -8.12
C GLY A 19 1.93 -11.98 -6.60
N ALA A 20 1.49 -10.96 -5.85
CA ALA A 20 1.50 -11.01 -4.39
C ALA A 20 0.56 -12.11 -3.85
N LEU A 21 -0.65 -12.24 -4.41
CA LEU A 21 -1.61 -13.27 -4.04
C LEU A 21 -1.10 -14.68 -4.38
N GLU A 22 -0.50 -14.87 -5.56
CA GLU A 22 0.12 -16.13 -5.99
C GLU A 22 1.30 -16.55 -5.09
N ALA A 23 2.07 -15.57 -4.61
CA ALA A 23 3.12 -15.79 -3.62
C ALA A 23 2.58 -16.09 -2.21
N GLY A 24 1.27 -16.17 -2.02
CA GLY A 24 0.64 -16.45 -0.72
C GLY A 24 0.58 -15.25 0.22
N VAL A 25 0.87 -14.04 -0.27
CA VAL A 25 0.73 -12.80 0.51
C VAL A 25 -0.74 -12.45 0.61
N LYS A 26 -1.31 -12.50 1.81
CA LYS A 26 -2.65 -11.97 2.07
C LYS A 26 -2.59 -10.45 2.00
N VAL A 27 -3.16 -9.83 0.97
CA VAL A 27 -3.18 -8.37 0.81
C VAL A 27 -4.24 -7.76 1.73
N GLY A 28 -3.84 -6.81 2.59
CA GLY A 28 -4.74 -6.10 3.51
C GLY A 28 -5.04 -4.67 3.05
N ARG A 29 -4.02 -3.92 2.67
CA ARG A 29 -4.14 -2.53 2.20
C ARG A 29 -3.18 -2.28 1.05
N VAL A 30 -3.61 -1.48 0.07
CA VAL A 30 -2.75 -1.05 -1.05
C VAL A 30 -2.75 0.47 -1.09
N GLU A 31 -1.57 1.04 -1.05
CA GLU A 31 -1.35 2.48 -1.24
C GLU A 31 -0.64 2.73 -2.55
N VAL A 32 -1.12 3.74 -3.28
CA VAL A 32 -0.59 4.09 -4.59
C VAL A 32 -0.24 5.58 -4.59
N ASP A 33 1.06 5.87 -4.64
CA ASP A 33 1.55 7.22 -4.87
C ASP A 33 1.80 7.40 -6.38
N HIS A 34 0.83 8.03 -7.04
CA HIS A 34 0.90 8.34 -8.47
C HIS A 34 1.88 9.48 -8.81
N ARG A 35 2.32 10.29 -7.83
CA ARG A 35 3.33 11.33 -8.07
C ARG A 35 4.73 10.75 -8.05
N ALA A 36 5.01 9.86 -7.11
CA ALA A 36 6.31 9.19 -6.97
C ALA A 36 6.43 7.91 -7.81
N GLY A 37 5.32 7.35 -8.30
CA GLY A 37 5.32 6.06 -9.00
C GLY A 37 5.52 4.87 -8.06
N LYS A 38 5.07 4.98 -6.80
CA LYS A 38 5.28 3.96 -5.76
C LYS A 38 3.97 3.20 -5.46
N VAL A 39 4.06 1.88 -5.38
CA VAL A 39 2.98 1.00 -4.88
C VAL A 39 3.47 0.32 -3.62
N VAL A 40 2.70 0.43 -2.53
CA VAL A 40 2.97 -0.26 -1.26
C VAL A 40 1.81 -1.21 -0.98
N ILE A 41 2.15 -2.49 -0.79
CA ILE A 41 1.19 -3.54 -0.44
C ILE A 41 1.46 -3.93 1.01
N TYR A 42 0.49 -3.68 1.87
CA TYR A 42 0.51 -4.13 3.25
C TYR A 42 -0.16 -5.49 3.34
N SER A 43 0.52 -6.45 3.95
CA SER A 43 -0.07 -7.77 4.16
C SER A 43 -1.05 -7.73 5.35
N ALA A 44 -2.15 -8.45 5.24
CA ALA A 44 -3.18 -8.55 6.27
C ALA A 44 -2.71 -9.25 7.56
N GLY A 45 -1.49 -9.81 7.57
CA GLY A 45 -0.88 -10.49 8.72
C GLY A 45 0.19 -9.70 9.45
N VAL A 46 0.56 -8.51 8.96
CA VAL A 46 1.34 -7.56 9.75
C VAL A 46 0.30 -6.65 10.37
N GLU A 47 -0.03 -6.92 11.64
CA GLU A 47 -0.64 -5.89 12.48
C GLU A 47 0.23 -4.65 12.31
N ASP A 48 -0.36 -3.61 11.73
CA ASP A 48 0.17 -2.27 11.79
C ASP A 48 0.16 -1.96 13.29
N THR A 49 1.27 -2.25 13.95
CA THR A 49 1.63 -1.64 15.23
C THR A 49 1.75 -0.18 14.89
N THR A 50 0.59 0.47 14.81
CA THR A 50 0.48 1.89 15.03
C THR A 50 1.09 2.04 16.42
N ASP A 51 2.38 2.37 16.45
CA ASP A 51 3.09 2.90 17.60
C ASP A 51 2.39 4.20 17.98
N GLY A 52 1.17 4.08 18.50
CA GLY A 52 0.47 5.15 19.18
C GLY A 52 1.37 5.50 20.34
N ASN A 53 1.89 6.73 20.32
CA ASN A 53 2.78 7.25 21.33
C ASN A 53 2.22 6.89 22.71
N PRO A 54 2.95 6.13 23.57
CA PRO A 54 2.43 5.66 24.85
C PRO A 54 1.94 6.80 25.76
N CYS A 55 2.38 8.04 25.49
CA CYS A 55 1.97 9.25 26.18
C CYS A 55 0.50 9.66 25.95
N ASP A 56 -0.19 9.17 24.92
CA ASP A 56 -1.61 9.50 24.68
C ASP A 56 -2.56 8.88 25.72
N ARG A 57 -2.07 7.94 26.54
CA ARG A 57 -2.83 7.34 27.65
C ARG A 57 -2.98 8.28 28.86
N LEU A 58 -2.19 9.35 28.94
CA LEU A 58 -2.12 10.24 30.11
C LEU A 58 -2.99 11.50 30.00
N LEU A 59 -3.72 11.68 28.90
CA LEU A 59 -4.51 12.89 28.60
C LEU A 59 -6.04 12.71 28.80
N LYS A 60 -6.48 11.73 29.59
CA LYS A 60 -7.90 11.56 29.97
C LYS A 60 -8.18 11.97 31.40
#